data_AF-A0A2E3WS47-F1
#
_entry.id   AF-A0A2E3WS47-F1
#
_cell.length_a   1.000
_cell.length_b   1.000
_cell.length_c   1.000
_cell.angle_alpha   90.00
_cell.angle_beta   90.00
_cell.angle_gamma   90.00
#
_symmetry.space_group_name_H-M   'P 1'
#
loop_
_entity.id
_entity.type
_entity.pdbx_description
1 polymer ?
#
loop_
_entity_poly.entity_id
_entity_poly.type
_entity_poly.pdbx_seq_one_letter_code
_entity_poly.pdbx_strand_id
1 'polypeptide(L)'
;MIREIPRMWEQKDYSFEGNGWSVPGPHNILPKPYGVGHPPIWVACGNPETFAKAGSLGIGAIAFNFEPIHNLKGRLEAYKEAAESPVEIIGQFQNNNVMMTNGVICLEDRDRAREIAKAQGRGYLVTMVNLYHDTMPKSPDGITWPNAPASTLIEWTDEMLDQIIEAGYMLCGNPEEVSEQLEAYQSVGCDQVVFGLPIEGMQHEEIKEMLEIFGDQVIPEFDKDPVHSTTRMRETAKPKYPAFTSELPEEVNEVTIIPDSAILPLSA
;
A
#
# COMPACT_ATOMS: atom_id res chain seq x y z
N MET A 1 -2.85 -10.69 -16.57
CA MET A 1 -1.57 -9.99 -16.32
C MET A 1 -1.01 -10.28 -14.93
N ILE A 2 -1.69 -9.94 -13.83
CA ILE A 2 -1.11 -10.08 -12.46
C ILE A 2 -0.64 -11.51 -12.11
N ARG A 3 -1.30 -12.56 -12.61
CA ARG A 3 -0.89 -13.97 -12.47
C ARG A 3 0.43 -14.32 -13.15
N GLU A 4 0.79 -13.56 -14.18
CA GLU A 4 2.02 -13.81 -14.92
C GLU A 4 3.23 -13.19 -14.23
N ILE A 5 3.05 -12.20 -13.35
CA ILE A 5 4.16 -11.54 -12.67
C ILE A 5 4.98 -12.52 -11.80
N PRO A 6 4.37 -13.38 -10.95
CA PRO A 6 5.11 -14.43 -10.25
C PRO A 6 5.84 -15.40 -11.19
N ARG A 7 5.23 -15.76 -12.32
CA ARG A 7 5.90 -16.58 -13.34
C ARG A 7 7.12 -15.90 -13.93
N MET A 8 7.04 -14.62 -14.27
CA MET A 8 8.19 -13.84 -14.75
C MET A 8 9.30 -13.76 -13.71
N TRP A 9 8.96 -13.68 -12.42
CA TRP A 9 9.95 -13.66 -11.34
C TRP A 9 10.61 -15.02 -11.10
N GLU A 10 9.88 -16.13 -11.22
CA GLU A 10 10.40 -17.45 -10.89
C GLU A 10 11.03 -18.19 -12.08
N GLN A 11 10.42 -18.06 -13.26
CA GLN A 11 10.85 -18.79 -14.45
C GLN A 11 12.01 -18.07 -15.16
N LYS A 12 12.96 -18.84 -15.67
CA LYS A 12 14.09 -18.39 -16.50
C LYS A 12 13.79 -18.54 -18.00
N ASP A 13 12.82 -19.37 -18.35
CA ASP A 13 12.37 -19.63 -19.72
C ASP A 13 10.92 -19.19 -19.93
N TYR A 14 10.53 -18.08 -19.28
CA TYR A 14 9.16 -17.58 -19.32
C TYR A 14 8.72 -17.31 -20.77
N SER A 15 7.63 -17.95 -21.17
CA SER A 15 6.90 -17.65 -22.40
C SER A 15 5.41 -17.59 -22.10
N PHE A 16 4.69 -16.79 -22.88
CA PHE A 16 3.26 -16.61 -22.67
C PHE A 16 2.53 -16.30 -23.97
N GLU A 17 1.37 -16.91 -24.14
CA GLU A 17 0.44 -16.61 -25.21
C GLU A 17 -0.94 -16.43 -24.59
N GLY A 18 -1.47 -15.21 -24.68
CA GLY A 18 -2.76 -14.88 -24.08
C GLY A 18 -3.51 -13.84 -24.88
N ASN A 19 -4.71 -13.52 -24.39
CA ASN A 19 -5.53 -12.52 -25.04
C ASN A 19 -4.99 -11.11 -24.72
N GLY A 20 -4.54 -10.39 -25.75
CA GLY A 20 -4.06 -9.01 -25.67
C GLY A 20 -2.55 -8.82 -25.64
N TRP A 21 -1.76 -9.85 -25.32
CA TRP A 21 -0.29 -9.82 -25.41
C TRP A 21 0.32 -11.22 -25.39
N SER A 22 1.56 -11.31 -25.88
CA SER A 22 2.36 -12.53 -25.86
C SER A 22 3.84 -12.22 -25.64
N VAL A 23 4.57 -13.22 -25.16
CA VAL A 23 6.04 -13.26 -25.11
C VAL A 23 6.45 -14.51 -25.89
N PRO A 24 6.79 -14.36 -27.18
CA PRO A 24 7.11 -15.49 -28.02
C PRO A 24 8.47 -16.07 -27.65
N GLY A 25 8.52 -17.37 -27.41
CA GLY A 25 9.75 -18.06 -27.04
C GLY A 25 10.21 -17.79 -25.59
N PRO A 26 11.13 -18.60 -25.08
CA PRO A 26 11.56 -18.54 -23.69
C PRO A 26 12.44 -17.31 -23.42
N HIS A 27 12.05 -16.52 -22.42
CA HIS A 27 12.76 -15.32 -21.99
C HIS A 27 13.01 -15.34 -20.48
N ASN A 28 14.23 -14.95 -20.09
CA ASN A 28 14.56 -14.68 -18.69
C ASN A 28 14.26 -13.22 -18.36
N ILE A 29 13.11 -12.95 -17.74
CA ILE A 29 12.74 -11.59 -17.33
C ILE A 29 13.58 -11.18 -16.11
N LEU A 30 14.32 -10.08 -16.23
CA LEU A 30 15.22 -9.56 -15.19
C LEU A 30 14.87 -8.11 -14.83
N PRO A 31 15.18 -7.64 -13.60
CA PRO A 31 15.82 -8.38 -12.51
C PRO A 31 14.90 -9.37 -11.80
N LYS A 32 15.48 -10.36 -11.12
CA LYS A 32 14.73 -11.25 -10.21
C LYS A 32 14.54 -10.58 -8.84
N PRO A 33 13.46 -10.90 -8.10
CA PRO A 33 13.32 -10.48 -6.73
C PRO A 33 14.54 -10.80 -5.88
N TYR A 34 14.91 -9.87 -5.00
CA TYR A 34 16.00 -10.04 -4.07
C TYR A 34 15.50 -10.55 -2.71
N GLY A 35 16.22 -11.52 -2.14
CA GLY A 35 15.92 -12.14 -0.84
C GLY A 35 14.91 -13.29 -0.91
N VAL A 36 14.38 -13.69 0.25
CA VAL A 36 13.38 -14.76 0.34
C VAL A 36 12.05 -14.25 -0.20
N GLY A 37 11.57 -14.95 -1.23
CA GLY A 37 10.32 -14.67 -1.92
C GLY A 37 10.24 -13.33 -2.66
N HIS A 38 9.18 -13.13 -3.44
CA HIS A 38 8.91 -11.87 -4.13
C HIS A 38 8.40 -10.75 -3.19
N PRO A 39 8.43 -9.46 -3.59
CA PRO A 39 7.82 -8.37 -2.81
C PRO A 39 6.32 -8.59 -2.60
N PRO A 40 5.73 -8.17 -1.47
CA PRO A 40 4.30 -8.33 -1.22
C PRO A 40 3.49 -7.66 -2.34
N ILE A 41 2.52 -8.39 -2.89
CA ILE A 41 1.65 -7.87 -3.94
C ILE A 41 0.49 -7.14 -3.30
N TRP A 42 0.15 -5.98 -3.84
CA TRP A 42 -0.95 -5.12 -3.38
C TRP A 42 -1.87 -4.76 -4.55
N VAL A 43 -3.14 -4.52 -4.26
CA VAL A 43 -4.11 -4.01 -5.23
C VAL A 43 -4.96 -2.92 -4.59
N ALA A 44 -5.21 -1.84 -5.36
CA ALA A 44 -6.09 -0.78 -4.94
C ALA A 44 -7.54 -1.27 -4.89
N CYS A 45 -8.21 -1.05 -3.76
CA CYS A 45 -9.57 -1.48 -3.50
C CYS A 45 -10.47 -0.27 -3.22
N GLY A 46 -11.61 -0.18 -3.91
CA GLY A 46 -12.58 0.90 -3.70
C GLY A 46 -13.99 0.44 -3.29
N ASN A 47 -14.31 -0.85 -3.42
CA ASN A 47 -15.63 -1.40 -3.11
C ASN A 47 -15.52 -2.81 -2.50
N PRO A 48 -16.55 -3.30 -1.78
CA PRO A 48 -16.50 -4.59 -1.08
C PRO A 48 -16.07 -5.76 -1.98
N GLU A 49 -16.54 -5.82 -3.22
CA GLU A 49 -16.19 -6.89 -4.17
C GLU A 49 -14.68 -6.93 -4.47
N THR A 50 -14.05 -5.76 -4.59
CA THR A 50 -12.60 -5.66 -4.85
C THR A 50 -11.79 -6.09 -3.62
N PHE A 51 -12.26 -5.77 -2.41
CA PHE A 51 -11.65 -6.23 -1.16
C PHE A 51 -11.74 -7.75 -1.01
N ALA A 52 -12.93 -8.33 -1.17
CA ALA A 52 -13.11 -9.78 -1.16
C ALA A 52 -12.27 -10.46 -2.25
N LYS A 53 -12.17 -9.84 -3.44
CA LYS A 53 -11.33 -10.35 -4.51
C LYS A 53 -9.84 -10.34 -4.15
N ALA A 54 -9.35 -9.29 -3.49
CA ALA A 54 -7.97 -9.22 -3.03
C ALA A 54 -7.67 -10.32 -2.00
N GLY A 55 -8.52 -10.47 -0.97
CA GLY A 55 -8.39 -11.49 0.06
C GLY A 55 -8.39 -12.91 -0.52
N SER A 56 -9.35 -13.21 -1.40
CA SER A 56 -9.47 -14.53 -2.05
C SER A 56 -8.31 -14.91 -2.98
N LEU A 57 -7.50 -13.92 -3.39
CA LEU A 57 -6.31 -14.09 -4.24
C LEU A 57 -4.99 -14.02 -3.44
N GLY A 58 -5.07 -13.83 -2.13
CA GLY A 58 -3.94 -13.67 -1.24
C GLY A 58 -3.12 -12.40 -1.48
N ILE A 59 -3.77 -11.34 -1.97
CA ILE A 59 -3.16 -10.04 -2.29
C ILE A 59 -3.50 -9.05 -1.16
N GLY A 60 -2.57 -8.17 -0.80
CA GLY A 60 -2.84 -7.09 0.14
C GLY A 60 -3.77 -6.05 -0.44
N ALA A 61 -4.68 -5.50 0.37
CA ALA A 61 -5.57 -4.43 -0.06
C ALA A 61 -4.97 -3.07 0.32
N ILE A 62 -4.86 -2.15 -0.65
CA ILE A 62 -4.57 -0.74 -0.39
C ILE A 62 -5.82 0.09 -0.70
N ALA A 63 -6.19 0.98 0.20
CA ALA A 63 -7.33 1.86 0.02
C ALA A 63 -7.05 3.26 0.55
N PHE A 64 -7.88 4.22 0.13
CA PHE A 64 -7.87 5.59 0.62
C PHE A 64 -9.13 5.82 1.43
N ASN A 65 -9.01 6.53 2.54
CA ASN A 65 -10.16 6.90 3.33
C ASN A 65 -10.85 8.16 2.77
N PHE A 66 -11.94 7.98 2.02
CA PHE A 66 -12.76 9.07 1.46
C PHE A 66 -14.15 9.18 2.09
N GLU A 67 -14.43 8.41 3.14
CA GLU A 67 -15.70 8.40 3.86
C GLU A 67 -15.44 8.15 5.35
N PRO A 68 -16.45 8.16 6.22
CA PRO A 68 -16.22 7.88 7.63
C PRO A 68 -15.64 6.48 7.84
N ILE A 69 -14.64 6.36 8.73
CA ILE A 69 -13.85 5.12 8.88
C ILE A 69 -14.72 3.89 9.20
N HIS A 70 -15.74 4.05 10.04
CA HIS A 70 -16.65 2.96 10.39
C HIS A 70 -17.52 2.45 9.23
N ASN A 71 -17.74 3.27 8.20
CA ASN A 71 -18.45 2.82 6.99
C ASN A 71 -17.61 1.83 6.17
N LEU A 72 -16.28 1.81 6.37
CA LEU A 72 -15.39 0.88 5.70
C LEU A 72 -15.39 -0.52 6.31
N LYS A 73 -15.96 -0.70 7.51
CA LYS A 73 -15.92 -1.97 8.26
C LYS A 73 -16.35 -3.17 7.41
N GLY A 74 -17.49 -3.08 6.73
CA GLY A 74 -17.99 -4.18 5.89
C GLY A 74 -17.07 -4.53 4.71
N ARG A 75 -16.25 -3.58 4.21
CA ARG A 75 -15.27 -3.84 3.15
C ARG A 75 -14.07 -4.61 3.69
N LEU A 76 -13.60 -4.23 4.87
CA LEU A 76 -12.49 -4.86 5.56
C LEU A 76 -12.86 -6.27 6.03
N GLU A 77 -14.07 -6.45 6.55
CA GLU A 77 -14.63 -7.76 6.88
C GLU A 77 -14.67 -8.67 5.65
N ALA A 78 -15.15 -8.18 4.50
CA ALA A 78 -15.17 -8.97 3.26
C ALA A 78 -13.76 -9.41 2.81
N TYR A 79 -12.76 -8.54 3.01
CA TYR A 79 -11.36 -8.90 2.76
C TYR A 79 -10.88 -10.00 3.70
N LYS A 80 -11.07 -9.81 5.02
CA LYS A 80 -10.57 -10.73 6.04
C LYS A 80 -11.22 -12.11 5.93
N GLU A 81 -12.54 -12.17 5.73
CA GLU A 81 -13.28 -13.41 5.47
C GLU A 81 -12.73 -14.15 4.25
N ALA A 82 -12.54 -13.44 3.13
CA ALA A 82 -11.98 -14.04 1.92
C ALA A 82 -10.51 -14.48 2.07
N ALA A 83 -9.75 -13.82 2.95
CA ALA A 83 -8.36 -14.14 3.25
C ALA A 83 -8.20 -15.33 4.20
N GLU A 84 -9.20 -15.69 5.01
CA GLU A 84 -9.15 -16.88 5.87
C GLU A 84 -9.15 -18.18 5.07
N SER A 85 -9.87 -18.22 3.95
CA SER A 85 -9.96 -19.38 3.05
C SER A 85 -9.81 -18.94 1.59
N PRO A 86 -8.61 -18.55 1.17
CA PRO A 86 -8.38 -17.99 -0.15
C PRO A 86 -8.59 -19.05 -1.24
N VAL A 87 -9.26 -18.65 -2.31
CA VAL A 87 -9.50 -19.52 -3.48
C VAL A 87 -8.20 -19.83 -4.21
N GLU A 88 -7.29 -18.85 -4.24
CA GLU A 88 -5.97 -18.97 -4.84
C GLU A 88 -5.02 -18.04 -4.07
N ILE A 89 -3.76 -18.43 -3.86
CA ILE A 89 -2.70 -17.48 -3.51
C ILE A 89 -1.92 -17.17 -4.78
N ILE A 90 -2.00 -15.96 -5.33
CA ILE A 90 -1.33 -15.63 -6.61
C ILE A 90 0.18 -15.75 -6.49
N GLY A 91 0.74 -15.19 -5.41
CA GLY A 91 2.16 -15.19 -5.12
C GLY A 91 2.68 -16.45 -4.43
N GLN A 92 3.93 -16.42 -3.98
CA GLN A 92 4.59 -17.49 -3.23
C GLN A 92 4.10 -17.62 -1.78
N PHE A 93 3.43 -16.58 -1.29
CA PHE A 93 2.86 -16.48 0.04
C PHE A 93 1.64 -15.54 -0.02
N GLN A 94 0.81 -15.60 1.01
CA GLN A 94 -0.33 -14.71 1.17
C GLN A 94 0.12 -13.38 1.78
N ASN A 95 -0.20 -12.26 1.12
CA ASN A 95 -0.13 -10.94 1.75
C ASN A 95 -1.48 -10.61 2.38
N ASN A 96 -1.68 -11.00 3.65
CA ASN A 96 -2.92 -10.73 4.39
C ASN A 96 -2.80 -9.41 5.17
N ASN A 97 -2.77 -8.30 4.44
CA ASN A 97 -2.73 -6.96 5.02
C ASN A 97 -3.73 -6.03 4.30
N VAL A 98 -4.41 -5.20 5.08
CA VAL A 98 -5.19 -4.05 4.64
C VAL A 98 -4.49 -2.79 5.08
N MET A 99 -4.10 -1.98 4.11
CA MET A 99 -3.51 -0.67 4.32
C MET A 99 -4.50 0.42 3.94
N MET A 100 -4.68 1.38 4.85
CA MET A 100 -5.54 2.53 4.67
C MET A 100 -4.70 3.80 4.61
N THR A 101 -4.83 4.55 3.53
CA THR A 101 -4.19 5.85 3.39
C THR A 101 -5.11 6.94 3.95
N ASN A 102 -4.60 7.78 4.85
CA ASN A 102 -5.31 8.94 5.36
C ASN A 102 -4.38 10.16 5.57
N GLY A 103 -4.94 11.35 5.83
CA GLY A 103 -4.19 12.51 6.30
C GLY A 103 -3.93 12.41 7.81
N VAL A 104 -2.70 12.66 8.23
CA VAL A 104 -2.28 12.69 9.64
C VAL A 104 -1.52 13.98 9.89
N ILE A 105 -1.84 14.75 10.92
CA ILE A 105 -1.05 15.89 11.39
C ILE A 105 -0.80 15.69 12.88
N CYS A 106 0.41 15.28 13.24
CA CYS A 106 0.80 14.97 14.61
C CYS A 106 1.99 15.84 15.00
N LEU A 107 1.79 16.78 15.93
CA LEU A 107 2.85 17.64 16.47
C LEU A 107 2.78 17.65 18.00
N GLU A 108 3.85 18.05 18.69
CA GLU A 108 3.78 18.17 20.16
C GLU A 108 2.76 19.24 20.58
N ASP A 109 2.76 20.36 19.86
CA ASP A 109 1.78 21.43 20.03
C ASP A 109 0.48 21.09 19.27
N ARG A 110 -0.50 20.63 20.04
CA ARG A 110 -1.87 20.35 19.58
C ARG A 110 -2.49 21.51 18.82
N ASP A 111 -2.37 22.74 19.33
CA ASP A 111 -3.05 23.89 18.73
C ASP A 111 -2.39 24.23 17.39
N ARG A 112 -1.06 24.10 17.31
CA ARG A 112 -0.33 24.22 16.04
C ARG A 112 -0.75 23.17 15.02
N ALA A 113 -0.90 21.90 15.42
CA ALA A 113 -1.39 20.85 14.52
C ALA A 113 -2.77 21.20 13.93
N ARG A 114 -3.67 21.71 14.77
CA ARG A 114 -5.02 22.12 14.36
C ARG A 114 -5.02 23.38 13.48
N GLU A 115 -4.14 24.33 13.73
CA GLU A 115 -3.95 25.48 12.82
C GLU A 115 -3.54 25.03 11.41
N ILE A 116 -2.58 24.09 11.32
CA ILE A 116 -2.13 23.54 10.04
C ILE A 116 -3.28 22.78 9.35
N ALA A 117 -4.06 21.99 10.10
CA ALA A 117 -5.21 21.27 9.56
C ALA A 117 -6.24 22.19 8.88
N LYS A 118 -6.38 23.41 9.40
CA LYS A 118 -7.27 24.47 8.91
C LYS A 118 -6.61 25.44 7.92
N ALA A 119 -5.35 25.20 7.55
CA ALA A 119 -4.61 26.09 6.66
C ALA A 119 -5.23 26.21 5.27
N GLN A 120 -5.22 27.43 4.75
CA GLN A 120 -5.71 27.75 3.42
C GLN A 120 -4.86 27.06 2.35
N GLY A 121 -5.51 26.48 1.33
CA GLY A 121 -4.84 25.80 0.22
C GLY A 121 -4.72 24.28 0.37
N ARG A 122 -5.12 23.69 1.52
CA ARG A 122 -5.29 22.23 1.63
C ARG A 122 -6.30 21.71 0.60
N GLY A 123 -6.02 20.54 0.04
CA GLY A 123 -6.79 19.94 -1.05
C GLY A 123 -6.31 20.35 -2.45
N TYR A 124 -5.22 21.13 -2.58
CA TYR A 124 -4.66 21.47 -3.88
C TYR A 124 -4.23 20.21 -4.67
N LEU A 125 -3.61 19.24 -4.03
CA LEU A 125 -3.27 17.93 -4.61
C LEU A 125 -4.51 17.19 -5.11
N VAL A 126 -5.64 17.28 -4.40
CA VAL A 126 -6.91 16.71 -4.86
C VAL A 126 -7.39 17.42 -6.13
N THR A 127 -7.23 18.75 -6.23
CA THR A 127 -7.55 19.47 -7.48
C THR A 127 -6.67 19.07 -8.66
N MET A 128 -5.40 18.69 -8.40
CA MET A 128 -4.47 18.14 -9.40
C MET A 128 -4.83 16.72 -9.81
N VAL A 129 -5.21 15.85 -8.86
CA VAL A 129 -5.73 14.52 -9.15
C VAL A 129 -6.95 14.63 -10.06
N ASN A 130 -7.89 15.52 -9.74
CA ASN A 130 -9.06 15.78 -10.58
C ASN A 130 -8.71 16.38 -11.95
N LEU A 131 -7.55 17.00 -12.13
CA LEU A 131 -7.12 17.53 -13.42
C LEU A 131 -6.53 16.43 -14.31
N TYR A 132 -5.62 15.63 -13.76
CA TYR A 132 -4.81 14.68 -14.53
C TYR A 132 -5.38 13.27 -14.61
N HIS A 133 -6.22 12.88 -13.65
CA HIS A 133 -6.71 11.52 -13.56
C HIS A 133 -8.06 11.38 -14.27
N ASP A 134 -8.09 10.55 -15.31
CA ASP A 134 -9.28 10.25 -16.13
C ASP A 134 -9.74 8.78 -16.01
N THR A 135 -8.99 7.95 -15.29
CA THR A 135 -9.28 6.51 -15.16
C THR A 135 -10.36 6.19 -14.12
N MET A 136 -10.80 7.18 -13.35
CA MET A 136 -11.96 7.08 -12.46
C MET A 136 -12.89 8.29 -12.65
N PRO A 137 -14.22 8.11 -12.57
CA PRO A 137 -15.14 9.24 -12.59
C PRO A 137 -14.83 10.22 -11.47
N LYS A 138 -14.84 11.51 -11.78
CA LYS A 138 -14.71 12.55 -10.75
C LYS A 138 -15.96 12.55 -9.88
N SER A 139 -15.80 12.83 -8.59
CA SER A 139 -16.94 13.10 -7.73
C SER A 139 -17.71 14.31 -8.28
N PRO A 140 -19.06 14.34 -8.23
CA PRO A 140 -19.86 15.46 -8.74
C PRO A 140 -19.50 16.83 -8.12
N ASP A 141 -18.99 16.81 -6.89
CA ASP A 141 -18.50 17.95 -6.11
C ASP A 141 -16.97 18.16 -6.22
N GLY A 142 -16.29 17.37 -7.04
CA GLY A 142 -14.84 17.42 -7.23
C GLY A 142 -14.38 18.73 -7.88
N ILE A 143 -13.53 19.48 -7.19
CA ILE A 143 -12.93 20.71 -7.71
C ILE A 143 -11.72 20.35 -8.58
N THR A 144 -11.64 20.91 -9.79
CA THR A 144 -10.50 20.72 -10.71
C THR A 144 -9.71 22.02 -10.83
N TRP A 145 -8.37 21.94 -10.76
CA TRP A 145 -7.49 23.08 -11.00
C TRP A 145 -7.73 23.69 -12.39
N PRO A 146 -7.63 25.03 -12.58
CA PRO A 146 -7.07 26.06 -11.69
C PRO A 146 -8.02 26.64 -10.64
N ASN A 147 -9.19 26.04 -10.41
CA ASN A 147 -10.08 26.51 -9.36
C ASN A 147 -9.46 26.24 -7.97
N ALA A 148 -9.64 27.20 -7.05
CA ALA A 148 -9.12 27.09 -5.69
C ALA A 148 -9.75 25.89 -4.96
N PRO A 149 -8.98 25.20 -4.10
CA PRO A 149 -9.50 24.06 -3.35
C PRO A 149 -10.60 24.48 -2.38
N ALA A 150 -11.42 23.52 -1.95
CA ALA A 150 -12.56 23.78 -1.06
C ALA A 150 -12.14 24.47 0.25
N SER A 151 -10.94 24.18 0.77
CA SER A 151 -10.40 24.85 1.97
C SER A 151 -10.29 26.37 1.83
N THR A 152 -10.17 26.89 0.60
CA THR A 152 -10.14 28.32 0.30
C THR A 152 -11.52 28.95 0.20
N LEU A 153 -12.58 28.13 0.14
CA LEU A 153 -13.96 28.56 -0.01
C LEU A 153 -14.75 28.47 1.31
N ILE A 154 -14.13 27.96 2.36
CA ILE A 154 -14.75 27.65 3.66
C ILE A 154 -13.93 28.33 4.76
N GLU A 155 -14.62 28.95 5.71
CA GLU A 155 -14.04 29.40 6.97
C GLU A 155 -14.04 28.22 7.95
N TRP A 156 -12.85 27.73 8.31
CA TRP A 156 -12.70 26.59 9.19
C TRP A 156 -12.94 26.96 10.65
N THR A 157 -13.87 26.27 11.31
CA THR A 157 -14.05 26.33 12.77
C THR A 157 -13.45 25.10 13.44
N ASP A 158 -13.25 25.17 14.76
CA ASP A 158 -12.80 24.02 15.53
C ASP A 158 -13.85 22.90 15.57
N GLU A 159 -15.13 23.23 15.63
CA GLU A 159 -16.21 22.23 15.60
C GLU A 159 -16.24 21.45 14.27
N MET A 160 -15.96 22.13 13.15
CA MET A 160 -15.86 21.47 11.84
C MET A 160 -14.68 20.51 11.78
N LEU A 161 -13.53 20.91 12.32
CA LEU A 161 -12.36 20.05 12.40
C LEU A 161 -12.63 18.84 13.29
N ASP A 162 -13.27 19.05 14.44
CA ASP A 162 -13.64 17.97 15.38
C ASP A 162 -14.57 16.95 14.73
N GLN A 163 -15.57 17.38 13.95
CA GLN A 163 -16.45 16.47 13.21
C GLN A 163 -15.71 15.62 12.16
N ILE A 164 -14.71 16.20 11.49
CA ILE A 164 -13.90 15.48 10.50
C ILE A 164 -12.99 14.46 11.18
N ILE A 165 -12.40 14.82 12.32
CA ILE A 165 -11.58 13.91 13.14
C ILE A 165 -12.44 12.77 13.69
N GLU A 166 -13.61 13.08 14.28
CA GLU A 166 -14.53 12.09 14.85
C GLU A 166 -15.05 11.11 13.79
N ALA A 167 -15.37 11.61 12.58
CA ALA A 167 -15.75 10.74 11.47
C ALA A 167 -14.56 9.92 10.92
N GLY A 168 -13.32 10.26 11.29
CA GLY A 168 -12.11 9.56 10.87
C GLY A 168 -11.54 10.02 9.53
N TYR A 169 -12.02 11.13 8.96
CA TYR A 169 -11.53 11.66 7.68
C TYR A 169 -10.10 12.21 7.72
N MET A 170 -9.57 12.48 8.92
CA MET A 170 -8.15 12.78 9.15
C MET A 170 -7.80 12.48 10.60
N LEU A 171 -6.52 12.33 10.87
CA LEU A 171 -5.99 12.32 12.23
C LEU A 171 -5.26 13.62 12.48
N CYS A 172 -5.50 14.24 13.63
CA CYS A 172 -4.95 15.55 13.95
C CYS A 172 -4.87 15.76 15.45
N GLY A 173 -3.73 16.27 15.93
CA GLY A 173 -3.55 16.65 17.32
C GLY A 173 -2.15 16.38 17.81
N ASN A 174 -2.05 16.19 19.13
CA ASN A 174 -0.83 15.69 19.76
C ASN A 174 -0.75 14.14 19.68
N PRO A 175 0.34 13.51 20.14
CA PRO A 175 0.52 12.06 20.00
C PRO A 175 -0.53 11.21 20.72
N GLU A 176 -1.01 11.68 21.86
CA GLU A 176 -2.07 11.02 22.63
C GLU A 176 -3.37 11.03 21.83
N GLU A 177 -3.81 12.20 21.35
CA GLU A 177 -5.02 12.34 20.54
C GLU A 177 -4.94 11.54 19.24
N VAL A 178 -3.80 11.56 18.55
CA VAL A 178 -3.61 10.78 17.30
C VAL A 178 -3.65 9.28 17.59
N SER A 179 -3.10 8.83 18.72
CA SER A 179 -3.18 7.43 19.14
C SER A 179 -4.63 7.01 19.42
N GLU A 180 -5.40 7.81 20.17
CA GLU A 180 -6.83 7.56 20.39
C GLU A 180 -7.61 7.47 19.07
N GLN A 181 -7.31 8.36 18.12
CA GLN A 181 -7.96 8.36 16.80
C GLN A 181 -7.60 7.12 15.95
N LEU A 182 -6.40 6.57 16.10
CA LEU A 182 -5.98 5.34 15.42
C LEU A 182 -6.73 4.09 15.90
N GLU A 183 -7.28 4.09 17.12
CA GLU A 183 -8.07 2.96 17.62
C GLU A 183 -9.27 2.67 16.72
N ALA A 184 -9.89 3.71 16.13
CA ALA A 184 -10.99 3.55 15.19
C ALA A 184 -10.57 2.73 13.97
N TYR A 185 -9.35 2.95 13.45
CA TYR A 185 -8.78 2.22 12.32
C TYR A 185 -8.53 0.76 12.67
N GLN A 186 -7.96 0.50 13.84
CA GLN A 186 -7.75 -0.86 14.33
C GLN A 186 -9.08 -1.60 14.51
N SER A 187 -10.09 -0.91 15.06
CA SER A 187 -11.41 -1.50 15.33
C SER A 187 -12.16 -1.97 14.08
N VAL A 188 -11.91 -1.35 12.93
CA VAL A 188 -12.51 -1.74 11.64
C VAL A 188 -11.70 -2.80 10.90
N GLY A 189 -10.51 -3.15 11.41
CA GLY A 189 -9.65 -4.20 10.86
C GLY A 189 -8.56 -3.71 9.91
N CYS A 190 -8.17 -2.43 9.97
CA CYS A 190 -6.98 -1.93 9.29
C CYS A 190 -5.73 -2.52 9.95
N ASP A 191 -4.79 -3.03 9.13
CA ASP A 191 -3.49 -3.51 9.64
C ASP A 191 -2.43 -2.42 9.55
N GLN A 192 -2.57 -1.48 8.61
CA GLN A 192 -1.59 -0.42 8.36
C GLN A 192 -2.30 0.90 8.06
N VAL A 193 -1.82 1.99 8.66
CA VAL A 193 -2.17 3.35 8.28
C VAL A 193 -0.98 4.00 7.59
N VAL A 194 -1.22 4.58 6.42
CA VAL A 194 -0.20 5.30 5.65
C VAL A 194 -0.66 6.73 5.42
N PHE A 195 0.28 7.66 5.44
CA PHE A 195 0.03 9.06 5.18
C PHE A 195 1.18 9.64 4.36
N GLY A 196 0.84 10.47 3.40
CA GLY A 196 1.81 11.12 2.51
C GLY A 196 2.38 12.39 3.13
N LEU A 197 3.69 12.57 3.00
CA LEU A 197 4.41 13.80 3.37
C LEU A 197 5.14 14.34 2.12
N PRO A 198 5.30 15.68 1.96
CA PRO A 198 4.81 16.73 2.85
C PRO A 198 3.29 16.94 2.73
N ILE A 199 2.66 17.34 3.83
CA ILE A 199 1.25 17.77 3.82
C ILE A 199 1.20 19.26 3.51
N GLU A 200 0.23 19.64 2.70
CA GLU A 200 -0.02 21.05 2.35
C GLU A 200 -0.25 21.88 3.61
N GLY A 201 0.52 22.94 3.77
CA GLY A 201 0.47 23.81 4.95
C GLY A 201 1.60 23.55 5.97
N MET A 202 2.30 22.42 5.90
CA MET A 202 3.43 22.13 6.79
C MET A 202 4.75 22.69 6.25
N GLN A 203 5.57 23.20 7.17
CA GLN A 203 6.96 23.58 6.94
C GLN A 203 7.92 22.39 7.14
N HIS A 204 9.15 22.52 6.64
CA HIS A 204 10.15 21.44 6.72
C HIS A 204 10.40 20.95 8.15
N GLU A 205 10.54 21.87 9.11
CA GLU A 205 10.80 21.50 10.51
C GLU A 205 9.59 20.83 11.17
N GLU A 206 8.37 21.25 10.83
CA GLU A 206 7.13 20.61 11.32
C GLU A 206 7.00 19.17 10.78
N ILE A 207 7.45 18.91 9.54
CA ILE A 207 7.47 17.56 8.97
C ILE A 207 8.49 16.67 9.70
N LYS A 208 9.67 17.21 10.03
CA LYS A 208 10.68 16.48 10.79
C LYS A 208 10.20 16.16 12.20
N GLU A 209 9.64 17.15 12.90
CA GLU A 209 9.01 16.98 14.20
C GLU A 209 7.93 15.89 14.14
N MET A 210 7.03 15.96 13.17
CA MET A 210 5.98 14.96 12.99
C MET A 210 6.54 13.55 12.79
N LEU A 211 7.59 13.39 11.98
CA LEU A 211 8.23 12.09 11.76
C LEU A 211 8.87 11.53 13.04
N GLU A 212 9.56 12.39 13.80
CA GLU A 212 10.21 12.01 15.07
C GLU A 212 9.15 11.63 16.11
N ILE A 213 8.17 12.49 16.35
CA ILE A 213 7.15 12.29 17.37
C ILE A 213 6.23 11.12 17.02
N PHE A 214 5.78 10.99 15.77
CA PHE A 214 4.95 9.85 15.37
C PHE A 214 5.74 8.54 15.49
N GLY A 215 7.02 8.54 15.12
CA GLY A 215 7.90 7.39 15.24
C GLY A 215 8.19 6.98 16.69
N ASP A 216 8.43 7.95 17.57
CA ASP A 216 8.84 7.69 18.95
C ASP A 216 7.66 7.47 19.90
N GLN A 217 6.50 8.10 19.64
CA GLN A 217 5.38 8.12 20.58
C GLN A 217 4.11 7.41 20.06
N VAL A 218 3.89 7.33 18.75
CA VAL A 218 2.65 6.73 18.20
C VAL A 218 2.89 5.28 17.74
N ILE A 219 3.88 5.04 16.88
CA ILE A 219 4.16 3.68 16.35
C ILE A 219 4.31 2.63 17.48
N PRO A 220 5.06 2.88 18.57
CA PRO A 220 5.30 1.86 19.61
C PRO A 220 4.04 1.42 20.38
N GLU A 221 2.97 2.21 20.38
CA GLU A 221 1.70 1.85 21.00
C GLU A 221 0.99 0.74 20.21
N PHE A 222 1.13 0.74 18.88
CA PHE A 222 0.42 -0.17 17.97
C PHE A 222 1.30 -1.29 17.40
N ASP A 223 2.56 -1.00 17.10
CA ASP A 223 3.51 -1.95 16.50
C ASP A 223 4.71 -2.18 17.42
N LYS A 224 4.68 -3.31 18.12
CA LYS A 224 5.71 -3.73 19.08
C LYS A 224 6.63 -4.79 18.51
N ASP A 225 6.34 -5.33 17.32
CA ASP A 225 7.21 -6.30 16.66
C ASP A 225 8.23 -5.54 15.80
N PRO A 226 9.54 -5.61 16.09
CA PRO A 226 10.55 -4.97 15.26
C PRO A 226 10.62 -5.58 13.85
N VAL A 227 9.97 -6.73 13.61
CA VAL A 227 9.88 -7.38 12.30
C VAL A 227 8.57 -6.99 11.62
N HIS A 228 8.68 -6.21 10.55
CA HIS A 228 7.54 -5.83 9.72
C HIS A 228 6.71 -7.05 9.27
N SER A 229 5.38 -6.96 9.35
CA SER A 229 4.45 -8.11 9.14
C SER A 229 4.69 -8.85 7.81
N THR A 230 4.94 -8.12 6.74
CA THR A 230 5.19 -8.71 5.41
C THR A 230 6.51 -9.48 5.32
N THR A 231 7.50 -9.18 6.17
CA THR A 231 8.74 -9.97 6.27
C THR A 231 8.45 -11.37 6.78
N ARG A 232 7.63 -11.51 7.84
CA ARG A 232 7.18 -12.82 8.35
C ARG A 232 6.44 -13.62 7.30
N MET A 233 5.56 -12.96 6.55
CA MET A 233 4.82 -13.61 5.45
C MET A 233 5.79 -14.13 4.37
N ARG A 234 6.80 -13.33 4.00
CA ARG A 234 7.83 -13.70 3.02
C ARG A 234 8.72 -14.83 3.47
N GLU A 235 9.01 -14.97 4.77
CA GLU A 235 9.79 -16.11 5.31
C GLU A 235 9.10 -17.46 5.02
N THR A 236 7.78 -17.46 4.82
CA THR A 236 7.01 -18.66 4.47
C THR A 236 6.91 -18.92 2.96
N ALA A 237 7.52 -18.06 2.13
CA ALA A 237 7.40 -18.10 0.67
C ALA A 237 7.83 -19.45 0.09
N LYS A 238 6.99 -20.00 -0.78
CA LYS A 238 7.30 -21.21 -1.55
C LYS A 238 7.17 -20.92 -3.04
N PRO A 239 8.19 -21.24 -3.86
CA PRO A 239 8.08 -21.14 -5.32
C PRO A 239 6.83 -21.86 -5.82
N LYS A 240 6.12 -21.22 -6.74
CA LYS A 240 4.91 -21.77 -7.37
C LYS A 240 5.18 -22.40 -8.73
N TYR A 241 6.26 -21.99 -9.38
CA TYR A 241 6.60 -22.40 -10.72
C TYR A 241 8.03 -22.97 -10.75
N PRO A 242 8.29 -23.99 -11.56
CA PRO A 242 9.66 -24.46 -11.77
C PRO A 242 10.46 -23.38 -12.50
N ALA A 243 11.76 -23.31 -12.22
CA ALA A 243 12.66 -22.36 -12.87
C ALA A 243 12.72 -22.52 -14.40
N PHE A 244 12.48 -23.74 -14.89
CA PHE A 244 12.36 -24.05 -16.31
C PHE A 244 11.09 -24.89 -16.55
N THR A 245 10.42 -24.66 -17.67
CA THR A 245 9.20 -25.37 -18.10
C THR A 245 9.54 -26.72 -18.74
N SER A 246 10.72 -26.83 -19.34
CA SER A 246 11.26 -28.09 -19.89
C SER A 246 12.51 -28.52 -19.13
N GLU A 247 12.83 -29.81 -19.15
CA GLU A 247 14.14 -30.28 -18.69
C GLU A 247 15.25 -29.63 -19.51
N LEU A 248 16.32 -29.23 -18.83
CA LEU A 248 17.50 -28.72 -19.51
C LEU A 248 18.21 -29.89 -20.22
N PRO A 249 18.71 -29.68 -21.45
CA PRO A 249 19.53 -30.69 -22.12
C PRO A 249 20.71 -31.11 -21.24
N GLU A 250 21.06 -32.41 -21.25
CA GLU A 250 22.14 -32.96 -20.41
C GLU A 250 23.47 -32.21 -20.65
N GLU A 251 23.70 -31.76 -21.88
CA GLU A 251 24.89 -31.06 -22.34
C GLU A 251 25.10 -29.69 -21.65
N VAL A 252 24.03 -29.06 -21.13
CA VAL A 252 24.13 -27.79 -20.38
C VAL A 252 24.79 -27.99 -19.01
N ASN A 253 24.70 -29.20 -18.45
CA ASN A 253 25.39 -29.57 -17.20
C ASN A 253 26.84 -30.02 -17.43
N GLU A 254 27.28 -30.15 -18.69
CA GLU A 254 28.64 -30.58 -19.06
C GLU A 254 29.64 -29.42 -19.21
N VAL A 255 29.24 -28.18 -18.91
CA VAL A 255 30.14 -27.02 -18.93
C VAL A 255 31.20 -27.17 -17.83
N THR A 256 32.32 -27.78 -18.19
CA THR A 256 33.46 -28.10 -17.32
C THR A 256 34.49 -26.98 -17.27
N ILE A 257 34.41 -25.99 -18.17
CA ILE A 257 35.36 -24.89 -18.29
C ILE A 257 34.58 -23.58 -18.12
N ILE A 258 34.71 -22.99 -16.93
CA ILE A 258 34.21 -21.65 -16.62
C ILE A 258 35.41 -20.70 -16.74
N PRO A 259 35.30 -19.54 -17.41
CA PRO A 259 36.36 -18.53 -17.41
C PRO A 259 36.70 -18.09 -15.98
N ASP A 260 37.98 -17.85 -15.68
CA ASP A 260 38.41 -17.39 -14.34
C ASP A 260 37.73 -16.09 -13.89
N SER A 261 37.21 -15.30 -14.84
CA SER A 261 36.48 -14.06 -14.61
C SER A 261 34.98 -14.24 -14.37
N ALA A 262 34.44 -15.45 -14.51
CA ALA A 262 33.02 -15.68 -14.30
C ALA A 262 32.68 -15.60 -12.81
N ILE A 263 31.70 -14.77 -12.50
CA ILE A 263 31.10 -14.74 -11.17
C ILE A 263 30.25 -16.00 -11.06
N LEU A 264 30.73 -16.97 -10.28
CA LEU A 264 29.93 -18.14 -9.93
C LEU A 264 28.63 -17.67 -9.28
N PRO A 265 27.47 -18.25 -9.64
CA PRO A 265 26.22 -17.88 -8.98
C PRO A 265 26.41 -18.04 -7.47
N LEU A 266 26.06 -17.00 -6.71
CA LEU A 266 25.99 -17.06 -5.26
C LEU A 266 25.21 -18.33 -4.92
N SER A 267 25.88 -19.25 -4.22
CA SER A 267 25.35 -20.55 -3.85
C SER A 267 23.91 -20.39 -3.35
N ALA A 268 22.98 -21.09 -4.01
CA ALA A 268 21.57 -21.13 -3.64
C ALA A 268 21.37 -21.76 -2.25
#